data_AF-A0A813F2T4-F1
#
_entry.id   AF-A0A813F2T4-F1
#
_cell.length_a   1.000
_cell.length_b   1.000
_cell.length_c   1.000
_cell.angle_alpha   90.00
_cell.angle_beta   90.00
_cell.angle_gamma   90.00
#
_symmetry.space_group_name_H-M   'P 1'
#
loop_
_entity.id
_entity.type
_entity.pdbx_description
1 polymer ?
#
loop_
_entity_poly.entity_id
_entity_poly.type
_entity_poly.pdbx_seq_one_letter_code
_entity_poly.pdbx_strand_id
1 'polypeptide(L)'
;DVTMRYRPGLEPALKSISFEVKAGEKIGVCGRTGSGKSSLIVAMLRLAEFEGKIEVDGMDLSSLGLHAVRQRISMIPQDPVLFCESLRNNLDPLDQ
;
A
#
# COMPACT_ATOMS: atom_id res chain seq x y z
N ASP A 1 -15.19 -4.51 -2.55
CA ASP A 1 -14.88 -3.39 -3.47
C ASP A 1 -14.25 -2.24 -2.72
N VAL A 2 -13.27 -1.57 -3.32
CA VAL A 2 -12.50 -0.47 -2.72
C VAL A 2 -12.56 0.76 -3.60
N THR A 3 -12.86 1.90 -2.99
CA THR A 3 -12.83 3.22 -3.63
C THR A 3 -11.95 4.16 -2.81
N MET A 4 -11.05 4.90 -3.48
CA MET A 4 -10.10 5.77 -2.79
C MET A 4 -9.95 7.11 -3.51
N ARG A 5 -9.98 8.20 -2.75
CA ARG A 5 -9.75 9.58 -3.20
C ARG A 5 -8.60 10.17 -2.39
N TYR A 6 -7.72 10.93 -3.03
CA TYR A 6 -6.65 11.62 -2.31
C TYR A 6 -7.18 12.77 -1.44
N ARG A 7 -8.27 13.41 -1.86
CA ARG A 7 -8.93 14.51 -1.14
C ARG A 7 -10.44 14.49 -1.40
N PRO A 8 -11.26 14.95 -0.44
CA PRO A 8 -12.69 15.16 -0.66
C PRO A 8 -12.94 16.04 -1.89
N GLY A 9 -13.99 15.71 -2.67
CA GLY A 9 -14.37 16.46 -3.86
C GLY A 9 -13.55 16.17 -5.13
N LEU A 10 -12.43 15.46 -5.05
CA LEU A 10 -11.71 14.99 -6.23
C LEU A 10 -12.29 13.67 -6.72
N GLU A 11 -12.17 13.41 -8.03
CA GLU A 11 -12.47 12.10 -8.61
C GLU A 11 -11.68 10.97 -7.93
N PRO A 12 -12.26 9.76 -7.76
CA PRO A 12 -11.54 8.64 -7.19
C PRO A 12 -10.38 8.22 -8.07
N ALA A 13 -9.23 8.01 -7.44
CA ALA A 13 -8.07 7.42 -8.08
C ALA A 13 -8.20 5.89 -8.16
N LEU A 14 -8.99 5.27 -7.28
CA LEU A 14 -9.44 3.88 -7.37
C LEU A 14 -10.97 3.88 -7.35
N LYS A 15 -11.60 3.16 -8.30
CA LYS A 15 -13.05 3.13 -8.50
C LYS A 15 -13.55 1.69 -8.37
N SER A 16 -14.15 1.34 -7.24
CA SER A 16 -14.76 0.04 -6.97
C SER A 16 -13.89 -1.16 -7.37
N ILE A 17 -12.62 -1.13 -6.97
CA ILE A 17 -11.65 -2.19 -7.28
C ILE A 17 -11.95 -3.42 -6.42
N SER A 18 -11.95 -4.61 -7.01
CA SER A 18 -12.21 -5.87 -6.33
C SER A 18 -11.38 -6.98 -6.96
N PHE A 19 -10.54 -7.62 -6.16
CA PHE A 19 -9.75 -8.78 -6.55
C PHE A 19 -9.26 -9.50 -5.29
N GLU A 20 -8.83 -10.75 -5.45
CA GLU A 20 -8.25 -11.58 -4.41
C GLU A 20 -6.87 -12.07 -4.90
N VAL A 21 -5.91 -12.14 -3.99
CA VAL A 21 -4.58 -12.70 -4.24
C VAL A 21 -4.32 -13.77 -3.18
N LYS A 22 -4.00 -14.98 -3.63
CA LYS A 22 -3.73 -16.10 -2.73
C LYS A 22 -2.29 -16.08 -2.24
N ALA A 23 -2.06 -16.71 -1.09
CA ALA A 23 -0.73 -16.86 -0.54
C ALA A 23 0.22 -17.51 -1.56
N GLY A 24 1.39 -16.89 -1.77
CA GLY A 24 2.41 -17.37 -2.71
C GLY A 24 2.21 -16.96 -4.17
N GLU A 25 1.10 -16.29 -4.53
CA GLU A 25 0.90 -15.80 -5.89
C GLU A 25 1.78 -14.58 -6.20
N LYS A 26 2.19 -14.47 -7.47
CA LYS A 26 2.94 -13.33 -8.00
C LYS A 26 2.05 -12.59 -8.99
N ILE A 27 1.61 -11.39 -8.60
CA ILE A 27 0.66 -10.61 -9.40
C ILE A 27 1.36 -9.40 -10.01
N GLY A 28 1.23 -9.26 -11.34
CA GLY A 28 1.65 -8.07 -12.05
C GLY A 28 0.51 -7.07 -12.19
N VAL A 29 0.70 -5.84 -11.71
CA VAL A 29 -0.28 -4.75 -11.87
C VAL A 29 0.19 -3.80 -12.97
N CYS A 30 -0.47 -3.84 -14.14
CA CYS A 30 -0.11 -3.04 -15.30
C CYS A 30 -1.17 -1.99 -15.66
N GLY A 31 -0.75 -0.91 -16.33
CA GLY A 31 -1.63 0.15 -16.81
C GLY A 31 -0.88 1.44 -17.13
N ARG A 32 -1.49 2.34 -17.90
CA ARG A 32 -0.93 3.65 -18.26
C ARG A 32 -0.61 4.50 -17.01
N THR A 33 0.25 5.50 -17.14
CA THR A 33 0.46 6.51 -16.08
C THR A 33 -0.89 7.14 -15.70
N GLY A 34 -1.14 7.33 -14.41
CA GLY A 34 -2.41 7.83 -13.89
C GLY A 34 -3.52 6.78 -13.68
N SER A 35 -3.29 5.51 -14.03
CA SER A 35 -4.31 4.45 -13.90
C SER A 35 -4.60 3.97 -12.46
N GLY A 36 -3.99 4.58 -11.44
CA GLY A 36 -4.21 4.21 -10.04
C GLY A 36 -3.28 3.14 -9.45
N LYS A 37 -2.24 2.67 -10.17
CA LYS A 37 -1.30 1.65 -9.66
C LYS A 37 -0.63 2.03 -8.34
N SER A 38 -0.02 3.22 -8.28
CA SER A 38 0.59 3.72 -7.05
C SER A 38 -0.47 4.00 -5.98
N SER A 39 -1.67 4.43 -6.39
CA SER A 39 -2.80 4.63 -5.47
C SER A 39 -3.26 3.34 -4.80
N LEU A 40 -3.18 2.19 -5.48
CA LEU A 40 -3.45 0.88 -4.89
C LEU A 40 -2.50 0.59 -3.72
N ILE A 41 -1.20 0.83 -3.91
CA ILE A 41 -0.17 0.67 -2.87
C ILE A 41 -0.44 1.62 -1.69
N VAL A 42 -0.78 2.87 -1.98
CA VAL A 42 -1.14 3.90 -0.97
C VAL A 42 -2.35 3.46 -0.13
N ALA A 43 -3.38 2.89 -0.75
CA ALA A 43 -4.56 2.37 -0.04
C ALA A 43 -4.20 1.17 0.85
N MET A 44 -3.43 0.21 0.33
CA MET A 44 -3.00 -0.98 1.08
C MET A 44 -2.14 -0.63 2.31
N LEU A 45 -1.28 0.38 2.21
CA LEU A 45 -0.45 0.86 3.32
C LEU A 45 -1.18 1.82 4.28
N ARG A 46 -2.46 2.09 4.02
CA ARG A 46 -3.27 3.10 4.73
C ARG A 46 -2.53 4.42 4.87
N LEU A 47 -2.02 4.91 3.74
CA LEU A 47 -1.43 6.25 3.61
C LEU A 47 -2.49 7.29 3.21
N ALA A 48 -3.57 6.84 2.57
CA ALA A 48 -4.79 7.59 2.34
C ALA A 48 -5.99 6.74 2.79
N GLU A 49 -7.04 7.41 3.25
CA GLU A 49 -8.29 6.73 3.61
C GLU A 49 -9.00 6.19 2.35
N PHE A 50 -9.69 5.07 2.52
CA PHE A 50 -10.46 4.42 1.47
C PHE A 50 -11.83 4.01 1.99
N GLU A 51 -12.78 3.89 1.08
CA GLU A 51 -14.09 3.30 1.32
C GLU A 51 -14.08 1.84 0.88
N GLY A 52 -14.84 1.01 1.58
CA GLY A 52 -14.89 -0.42 1.34
C GLY A 52 -13.97 -1.19 2.27
N LYS A 53 -13.39 -2.29 1.78
CA LYS A 53 -12.68 -3.26 2.62
C LYS A 53 -11.43 -3.79 1.92
N ILE A 54 -10.31 -3.80 2.64
CA ILE A 54 -9.07 -4.47 2.25
C ILE A 54 -8.73 -5.45 3.37
N GLU A 55 -8.49 -6.72 3.01
CA GLU A 55 -8.09 -7.76 3.96
C GLU A 55 -6.71 -8.30 3.62
N VAL A 56 -5.91 -8.55 4.66
CA VAL A 56 -4.62 -9.26 4.56
C VAL A 56 -4.63 -10.36 5.61
N ASP A 57 -4.38 -11.60 5.18
CA ASP A 57 -4.44 -12.80 6.03
C ASP A 57 -5.78 -12.95 6.80
N GLY A 58 -6.89 -12.59 6.15
CA GLY A 58 -8.23 -12.63 6.75
C GLY A 58 -8.52 -11.54 7.77
N MET A 59 -7.60 -10.57 7.94
CA MET A 59 -7.79 -9.42 8.83
C MET A 59 -8.09 -8.16 8.02
N ASP A 60 -9.18 -7.48 8.39
CA ASP A 60 -9.53 -6.17 7.82
C ASP A 60 -8.53 -5.10 8.26
N LEU A 61 -7.89 -4.45 7.29
CA LEU A 61 -6.90 -3.41 7.56
C LEU A 61 -7.48 -2.19 8.29
N SER A 62 -8.77 -1.92 8.15
CA SER A 62 -9.45 -0.81 8.85
C SER A 62 -9.55 -1.05 10.36
N SER A 63 -9.62 -2.32 10.77
CA SER A 63 -9.71 -2.74 12.18
C SER A 63 -8.36 -2.73 12.91
N LEU A 64 -7.26 -2.69 12.16
CA LEU A 64 -5.90 -2.72 12.69
C LEU A 64 -5.33 -1.30 12.88
N GLY A 65 -4.45 -1.14 13.86
CA GLY A 65 -3.66 0.08 14.00
C GLY A 65 -2.66 0.25 12.85
N LEU A 66 -2.37 1.49 12.44
CA LEU A 66 -1.51 1.80 11.28
C LEU A 66 -0.12 1.15 11.36
N HIS A 67 0.47 1.09 12.55
CA HIS A 67 1.77 0.43 12.76
C HIS A 67 1.69 -1.08 12.47
N ALA A 68 0.65 -1.74 12.95
CA ALA A 68 0.44 -3.17 12.75
C ALA A 68 0.16 -3.53 11.28
N VAL A 69 -0.49 -2.64 10.53
CA VAL A 69 -0.67 -2.78 9.08
C VAL A 69 0.67 -2.68 8.36
N ARG A 70 1.45 -1.64 8.66
CA ARG A 70 2.72 -1.34 7.97
C ARG A 70 3.83 -2.33 8.28
N GLN A 71 3.78 -3.03 9.43
CA GLN A 71 4.70 -4.13 9.73
C GLN A 71 4.42 -5.41 8.91
N ARG A 72 3.19 -5.58 8.39
CA ARG A 72 2.81 -6.76 7.59
C ARG A 72 3.07 -6.60 6.10
N ILE A 73 3.35 -5.37 5.63
CA ILE A 73 3.48 -5.05 4.21
C ILE A 73 4.83 -4.37 3.97
N SER A 74 5.70 -5.02 3.21
CA SER A 74 6.94 -4.42 2.73
C SER A 74 6.71 -3.72 1.38
N MET A 75 7.23 -2.50 1.24
CA MET A 75 7.15 -1.71 0.02
C MET A 75 8.56 -1.27 -0.40
N ILE A 76 8.85 -1.38 -1.69
CA ILE A 76 9.99 -0.71 -2.32
C ILE A 76 9.44 0.51 -3.08
N PRO A 77 9.82 1.74 -2.72
CA PRO A 77 9.33 2.93 -3.40
C PRO A 77 9.90 3.02 -4.82
N GLN A 78 9.23 3.80 -5.69
CA GLN A 78 9.73 4.06 -7.04
C GLN A 78 11.04 4.85 -6.99
N ASP A 79 11.12 5.84 -6.10
CA ASP A 79 12.33 6.61 -5.82
C ASP A 79 12.85 6.26 -4.41
N PRO A 80 14.01 5.60 -4.27
CA PRO A 80 14.57 5.28 -2.97
C PRO A 80 15.04 6.54 -2.23
N VAL A 81 14.81 6.58 -0.92
CA VAL A 81 15.32 7.62 -0.02
C VAL A 81 16.42 7.00 0.82
N LEU A 82 17.60 7.64 0.83
CA LEU A 82 18.74 7.24 1.64
C LEU A 82 19.05 8.33 2.67
N PHE A 83 19.52 7.90 3.83
CA PHE A 83 20.02 8.77 4.89
C PHE A 83 21.55 8.87 4.82
N CYS A 84 22.11 9.99 5.29
CA CYS A 84 23.56 10.22 5.42
C CYS A 84 24.16 9.37 6.54
N GLU A 85 24.14 8.05 6.35
CA GLU A 85 24.48 7.01 7.30
C GLU A 85 25.20 5.86 6.59
N SER A 86 25.65 4.85 7.34
CA SER A 86 26.26 3.66 6.73
C SER A 86 25.28 2.89 5.84
N LEU A 87 25.82 2.08 4.92
CA LEU A 87 24.99 1.17 4.12
C LEU A 87 24.18 0.21 5.01
N ARG A 88 24.81 -0.32 6.08
CA ARG A 88 24.14 -1.19 7.05
C ARG A 88 22.92 -0.49 7.66
N ASN A 89 23.09 0.74 8.15
CA ASN A 89 22.01 1.49 8.79
C ASN A 89 20.89 1.86 7.80
N ASN A 90 21.19 2.04 6.51
CA ASN A 90 20.17 2.27 5.48
C ASN A 90 19.39 0.99 5.12
N LEU A 91 20.03 -0.19 5.20
CA LEU A 91 19.40 -1.49 4.91
C LEU A 91 18.63 -2.04 6.11
N ASP A 92 19.15 -1.83 7.30
CA ASP A 92 18.59 -2.27 8.57
C ASP A 92 18.83 -1.21 9.65
N PRO A 93 17.96 -0.20 9.74
CA PRO A 93 18.05 0.85 10.75
C PRO A 93 17.65 0.38 12.16
N LEU A 94 17.17 -0.86 12.31
CA LEU A 94 16.68 -1.41 13.59
C LEU A 94 17.61 -2.47 14.19
N ASP A 95 18.72 -2.78 13.52
CA ASP A 95 19.68 -3.85 13.89
C ASP A 95 18.97 -5.19 14.17
N GLN A 96 18.04 -5.60 13.28
CA GLN A 96 17.25 -6.84 13.39
C GLN A 96 17.73 -7.97 12.47
#